data_AF-A0A970BIM3-F1
#
_entry.id   AF-A0A970BIM3-F1
#
_cell.length_a   1.000
_cell.length_b   1.000
_cell.length_c   1.000
_cell.angle_alpha   90.00
_cell.angle_beta   90.00
_cell.angle_gamma   90.00
#
_symmetry.space_group_name_H-M   'P 1'
#
loop_
_entity.id
_entity.type
_entity.pdbx_description
1 polymer ?
#
loop_
_entity_poly.entity_id
_entity_poly.type
_entity_poly.pdbx_seq_one_letter_code
_entity_poly.pdbx_strand_id
1 'polypeptide(L)'
;MPTYDYDCKKCGGFDIFQKITDPPLEICPECGGSVNRLISKNVAIIFKGSGFYSTDNKQKDIARKINKERQAESQALADGDVGSFVGEAEKADTKIAEG
;
A
#
# COMPACT_ATOMS: atom_id res chain seq x y z
N MET A 1 -4.10 34.85 9.78
CA MET A 1 -5.12 34.12 10.58
C MET A 1 -5.62 32.98 9.70
N PRO A 2 -5.63 31.71 10.15
CA PRO A 2 -5.99 30.61 9.29
C PRO A 2 -7.49 30.60 9.00
N THR A 3 -7.84 30.36 7.75
CA THR A 3 -9.20 30.02 7.32
C THR A 3 -9.28 28.51 7.25
N TYR A 4 -10.39 27.94 7.71
CA TYR A 4 -10.64 26.51 7.61
C TYR A 4 -11.86 26.26 6.74
N ASP A 5 -11.72 25.28 5.86
CA ASP A 5 -12.75 24.81 4.98
C ASP A 5 -13.61 23.77 5.73
N TYR A 6 -14.92 23.91 5.66
CA TYR A 6 -15.88 23.00 6.26
C TYR A 6 -16.88 22.53 5.20
N ASP A 7 -17.34 21.29 5.33
CA ASP A 7 -18.39 20.71 4.50
C ASP A 7 -19.65 20.50 5.34
N CYS A 8 -20.75 21.13 4.92
CA CYS A 8 -22.08 20.85 5.44
C CYS A 8 -22.87 19.97 4.47
N LYS A 9 -23.41 18.86 4.98
CA LYS A 9 -24.28 17.95 4.19
C LYS A 9 -25.52 18.61 3.58
N LYS A 10 -25.99 19.73 4.14
CA LYS A 10 -27.19 20.44 3.67
C LYS A 10 -26.87 21.65 2.78
N CYS A 11 -25.76 22.31 3.07
CA CYS A 11 -25.49 23.68 2.62
C CYS A 11 -24.26 23.75 1.70
N GLY A 12 -23.48 22.67 1.61
CA GLY A 12 -22.26 22.58 0.81
C GLY A 12 -21.01 22.98 1.58
N GLY A 13 -19.93 23.22 0.83
CA GLY A 13 -18.64 23.66 1.36
C GLY A 13 -18.61 25.17 1.62
N PHE A 14 -18.02 25.58 2.74
CA PHE A 14 -17.84 26.98 3.11
C PHE A 14 -16.57 27.18 3.94
N ASP A 15 -16.05 28.41 3.93
CA ASP A 15 -14.77 28.75 4.57
C ASP A 15 -15.03 29.69 5.75
N ILE A 16 -14.47 29.37 6.93
CA ILE A 16 -14.62 30.21 8.14
C ILE A 16 -13.26 30.58 8.72
N PHE A 17 -13.15 31.85 9.13
CA PHE A 17 -12.06 32.33 9.96
C PHE A 17 -12.18 31.77 11.38
N GLN A 18 -11.22 30.96 11.79
CA GLN A 18 -11.19 30.37 13.11
C GLN A 18 -9.79 30.47 13.71
N LYS A 19 -9.69 30.70 15.02
CA LYS A 19 -8.38 30.68 15.69
C LYS A 19 -7.90 29.24 15.80
N ILE A 20 -6.58 29.07 15.75
CA ILE A 20 -5.97 27.73 15.87
C ILE A 20 -6.23 27.08 17.24
N THR A 21 -6.51 27.89 18.26
CA THR A 21 -6.80 27.44 19.64
C THR A 21 -8.27 27.10 19.86
N ASP A 22 -9.16 27.48 18.94
CA ASP A 22 -10.59 27.28 19.12
C ASP A 22 -10.98 25.86 18.69
N PRO A 23 -11.96 25.23 19.38
CA PRO A 23 -12.44 23.91 19.01
C PRO A 23 -13.11 23.93 17.63
N PRO A 24 -12.99 22.86 16.83
CA PRO A 24 -13.60 22.80 15.49
C PRO A 24 -15.12 22.97 15.57
N LEU A 25 -15.70 23.57 14.53
CA LEU A 25 -17.15 23.72 14.42
C LEU A 25 -17.78 22.36 14.15
N GLU A 26 -18.81 21.99 14.92
CA GLU A 26 -19.62 20.78 14.70
C GLU A 26 -20.98 21.11 14.05
N ILE A 27 -21.41 22.38 14.13
CA ILE A 27 -22.71 22.86 13.69
C ILE A 27 -22.53 23.96 12.65
N CYS A 28 -23.27 23.86 11.53
CA CYS A 28 -23.30 24.86 10.49
C CYS A 28 -24.00 26.14 10.97
N PRO A 29 -23.38 27.33 10.88
CA PRO A 29 -24.01 28.59 11.29
C PRO A 29 -25.19 29.00 10.39
N GLU A 30 -25.23 28.55 9.14
CA GLU A 30 -26.28 28.89 8.18
C GLU A 30 -27.56 28.06 8.39
N CYS A 31 -27.41 26.77 8.73
CA CYS A 31 -28.52 25.81 8.64
C CYS A 31 -28.62 24.82 9.82
N GLY A 32 -27.75 24.93 10.82
CA GLY A 32 -27.76 24.09 12.03
C GLY A 32 -27.47 22.61 11.78
N GLY A 33 -27.02 22.23 10.58
CA GLY A 33 -26.65 20.86 10.25
C GLY A 33 -25.28 20.46 10.77
N SER A 34 -25.00 19.15 10.82
CA SER A 34 -23.66 18.64 11.13
C SER A 34 -22.64 19.06 10.06
N VAL A 35 -21.47 19.53 10.48
CA VAL A 35 -20.37 19.88 9.57
C VAL A 35 -19.12 19.08 9.85
N ASN A 36 -18.30 18.87 8.83
CA ASN A 36 -16.99 18.26 8.95
C ASN A 36 -15.92 19.22 8.44
N ARG A 37 -14.80 19.30 9.15
CA ARG A 37 -13.65 20.10 8.68
C ARG A 37 -12.96 19.40 7.53
N LEU A 38 -12.84 20.08 6.39
CA LEU A 38 -12.09 19.62 5.25
C LEU A 38 -10.60 19.92 5.48
N ILE A 39 -9.81 18.86 5.64
CA ILE A 39 -8.36 18.97 5.60
C ILE A 39 -7.97 18.84 4.13
N SER A 40 -7.50 19.94 3.53
CA SER A 40 -7.15 19.98 2.12
C SER A 40 -6.14 18.87 1.82
N LYS A 41 -6.52 17.93 0.93
CA LYS A 41 -5.70 16.75 0.56
C LYS A 41 -4.41 17.10 -0.19
N ASN A 42 -4.18 18.37 -0.49
CA ASN A 42 -3.04 18.89 -1.25
C ASN A 42 -1.84 19.27 -0.38
N VAL A 43 -1.68 18.68 0.81
CA VAL A 43 -0.43 18.79 1.56
C VAL A 43 0.54 17.75 0.99
N ALA A 44 1.45 18.20 0.13
CA ALA A 44 2.57 17.37 -0.31
C ALA A 44 3.48 17.09 0.89
N ILE A 45 3.30 15.95 1.55
CA ILE A 45 4.14 15.53 2.67
C ILE A 45 5.47 15.03 2.09
N ILE A 46 6.50 15.88 2.15
CA ILE A 46 7.85 15.53 1.72
C ILE A 46 8.65 15.07 2.94
N PHE A 47 8.83 13.76 3.08
CA PHE A 47 9.68 13.19 4.12
C PHE A 47 11.15 13.30 3.70
N LYS A 48 11.84 14.36 4.15
CA LYS A 48 13.29 14.49 3.99
C LYS A 48 14.00 13.69 5.09
N GLY A 49 14.19 12.40 4.85
CA GLY A 49 14.96 11.51 5.72
C GLY A 49 15.38 10.24 5.00
N SER A 50 16.63 9.81 5.18
CA SER A 50 17.23 8.62 4.55
C SER A 50 16.63 7.28 5.01
N GLY A 51 15.57 7.29 5.82
CA GLY A 51 15.01 6.11 6.49
C GLY A 51 13.70 5.55 5.91
N PHE A 52 13.04 6.23 4.97
CA PHE A 52 11.74 5.76 4.43
C PHE A 52 11.89 4.68 3.33
N TYR A 53 13.11 4.39 2.88
CA TYR A 53 13.39 3.36 1.87
C TYR A 53 13.59 1.94 2.45
N SER A 54 12.96 1.61 3.58
CA SER A 54 13.00 0.24 4.12
C SER A 54 12.01 -0.71 3.42
N THR A 55 11.91 -0.64 2.09
CA THR A 55 11.30 -1.67 1.24
C THR A 55 12.31 -2.36 0.31
N ASP A 56 13.62 -2.17 0.50
CA ASP A 56 14.65 -2.83 -0.33
C ASP A 56 14.95 -4.30 0.06
N ASN A 57 14.55 -4.78 1.24
CA ASN A 57 15.00 -6.09 1.71
C ASN A 57 14.23 -7.30 1.12
N LYS A 58 13.01 -7.11 0.59
CA LYS A 58 12.24 -8.24 0.04
C LYS A 58 12.83 -8.80 -1.26
N GLN A 59 13.44 -7.97 -2.10
CA GLN A 59 14.01 -8.45 -3.36
C GLN A 59 15.30 -9.26 -3.15
N LYS A 60 16.12 -8.93 -2.15
CA LYS A 60 17.33 -9.71 -1.81
C LYS A 60 16.98 -11.09 -1.28
N ASP A 61 15.94 -11.21 -0.46
CA ASP A 61 15.49 -12.50 0.06
C ASP A 61 14.87 -13.38 -1.04
N ILE A 62 14.12 -12.79 -1.97
CA ILE A 62 13.59 -13.49 -3.15
C ILE A 62 14.73 -13.93 -4.08
N ALA A 63 15.69 -13.05 -4.39
CA ALA A 63 16.83 -13.38 -5.23
C ALA A 63 17.73 -14.46 -4.62
N ARG A 64 17.90 -14.47 -3.29
CA ARG A 64 18.62 -15.53 -2.57
C ARG A 64 17.89 -16.86 -2.61
N LYS A 65 16.55 -16.86 -2.47
CA LYS A 65 15.73 -18.08 -2.61
C LYS A 65 15.84 -18.67 -4.01
N ILE A 66 15.64 -17.84 -5.05
CA ILE A 66 15.73 -18.25 -6.46
C ILE A 66 17.13 -18.81 -6.79
N ASN A 67 18.20 -18.17 -6.30
CA ASN A 67 19.55 -18.67 -6.53
C ASN A 67 19.82 -20.00 -5.81
N LYS A 68 19.22 -20.21 -4.63
CA LYS A 68 19.36 -21.46 -3.88
C LYS A 68 18.58 -22.62 -4.52
N GLU A 69 17.38 -22.35 -5.02
CA GLU A 69 16.56 -23.29 -5.79
C GLU A 69 17.28 -23.70 -7.08
N ARG A 70 17.78 -22.73 -7.85
CA ARG A 70 18.57 -23.00 -9.06
C ARG A 70 19.85 -23.79 -8.79
N GLN A 71 20.53 -23.54 -7.67
CA GLN A 71 21.71 -24.31 -7.27
C GLN A 71 21.34 -25.76 -6.94
N ALA A 72 20.24 -25.98 -6.22
CA ALA A 72 19.74 -27.32 -5.90
C ALA A 72 19.33 -28.10 -7.16
N GLU A 73 18.63 -27.45 -8.10
CA GLU A 73 18.27 -28.05 -9.40
C GLU A 73 19.52 -28.40 -10.21
N SER A 74 20.48 -27.47 -10.31
CA SER A 74 21.73 -27.72 -11.05
C SER A 74 22.58 -28.84 -10.45
N GLN A 75 22.50 -29.03 -9.14
CA GLN A 75 23.22 -30.09 -8.43
C GLN A 75 22.53 -31.45 -8.63
N ALA A 76 21.19 -31.51 -8.58
CA ALA A 76 20.44 -32.71 -8.92
C ALA A 76 20.64 -33.17 -10.39
N LEU A 77 20.78 -32.22 -11.32
CA LEU A 77 21.16 -32.48 -12.71
C LEU A 77 22.59 -33.04 -12.85
N ALA A 78 23.53 -32.58 -12.03
CA ALA A 78 24.91 -33.04 -12.03
C ALA A 78 25.07 -34.44 -11.40
N ASP A 79 24.26 -34.75 -10.39
CA ASP A 79 24.24 -36.05 -9.72
C ASP A 79 23.48 -37.15 -10.52
N GLY A 80 22.93 -36.81 -11.69
CA GLY A 80 22.34 -37.76 -12.63
C GLY A 80 21.04 -38.40 -12.14
N ASP A 81 20.33 -37.77 -11.21
CA ASP A 81 19.14 -38.33 -10.57
C ASP A 81 17.85 -38.01 -11.39
N VAL A 82 17.79 -38.72 -12.52
CA VAL A 82 16.81 -38.60 -13.61
C VAL A 82 15.37 -38.99 -13.19
N GLY A 83 15.17 -39.55 -12.00
CA GLY A 83 13.86 -39.97 -11.51
C GLY A 83 12.93 -38.84 -11.06
N SER A 84 13.49 -37.70 -10.64
CA SER A 84 12.71 -36.59 -10.05
C SER A 84 11.99 -35.72 -11.08
N PHE A 85 12.52 -35.62 -12.30
CA PHE A 85 11.94 -34.75 -13.34
C PHE A 85 10.67 -35.33 -13.99
N VAL A 86 10.48 -36.65 -13.98
CA VAL A 86 9.27 -37.29 -14.54
C VAL A 86 8.06 -37.02 -13.63
N GLY A 87 8.27 -37.01 -12.31
CA GLY A 87 7.20 -36.77 -11.34
C GLY A 87 6.75 -35.30 -11.24
N GLU A 88 7.60 -34.34 -11.60
CA GLU A 88 7.26 -32.91 -11.65
C GLU A 88 6.47 -32.56 -12.93
N ALA A 89 6.77 -33.25 -14.05
CA ALA A 89 6.06 -33.08 -15.33
C ALA A 89 4.60 -33.59 -15.27
N GLU A 90 4.32 -34.72 -14.61
CA GLU A 90 2.94 -35.22 -14.44
C GLU A 90 2.05 -34.31 -13.57
N LYS A 91 2.65 -33.57 -12.63
CA LYS A 91 1.92 -32.62 -11.75
C LYS A 91 1.68 -31.26 -12.40
N ALA A 92 2.47 -30.89 -13.41
CA ALA A 92 2.27 -29.66 -14.17
C ALA A 92 1.15 -29.83 -15.21
N ASP A 93 1.07 -30.98 -15.88
CA ASP A 93 0.04 -31.27 -16.88
C ASP A 93 -1.39 -31.33 -16.30
N THR A 94 -1.55 -31.83 -15.07
CA THR A 94 -2.85 -31.91 -14.39
C THR A 94 -3.42 -30.55 -13.96
N LYS A 95 -2.57 -29.53 -13.72
CA LYS A 95 -3.02 -28.17 -13.35
C LYS A 95 -3.49 -27.33 -14.53
N ILE A 96 -3.12 -27.70 -15.76
CA ILE A 96 -3.54 -26.99 -16.98
C ILE A 96 -4.91 -27.47 -17.46
N ALA A 97 -5.31 -28.69 -17.10
CA ALA A 97 -6.56 -29.30 -17.54
C ALA A 97 -7.81 -28.89 -16.72
N GLU A 98 -7.65 -28.23 -15.57
CA GLU A 98 -8.76 -27.76 -14.70
C GLU A 98 -8.88 -26.23 -14.61
N GLY A 99 -8.18 -25.49 -15.48
CA GLY A 99 -8.26 -24.02 -15.60
C GLY A 99 -9.12 -23.56 -16.78
#